data_AF-A0A960G5P9-F1
#
_entry.id   AF-A0A960G5P9-F1
#
_cell.length_a   1.000
_cell.length_b   1.000
_cell.length_c   1.000
_cell.angle_alpha   90.00
_cell.angle_beta   90.00
_cell.angle_gamma   90.00
#
_symmetry.space_group_name_H-M   'P 1'
#
loop_
_entity.id
_entity.type
_entity.pdbx_description
1 polymer ?
#
loop_
_entity_poly.entity_id
_entity_poly.type
_entity_poly.pdbx_seq_one_letter_code
_entity_poly.pdbx_strand_id
1 'polypeptide(L)'
;KYFRNAMREAILLEVCDAGIAFLPGSAGTAQEIFQDACENFYADESSVAPMVLVGRRYWTEDMPAWPLLRQIAHGHPMEPAVHLVDTVEEAAALMSGG
;
A
#
# COMPACT_ATOMS: atom_id res chain seq x y z
N LYS A 1 5.07 -3.94 22.21
CA LYS A 1 4.27 -3.79 23.47
C LYS A 1 2.80 -4.03 23.14
N TYR A 2 2.30 -5.19 23.55
CA TYR A 2 0.89 -5.54 23.82
C TYR A 2 -0.20 -5.10 22.83
N PHE A 3 -0.46 -5.98 21.86
CA PHE A 3 -1.71 -6.77 21.77
C PHE A 3 -2.99 -6.09 22.32
N ARG A 4 -3.55 -5.12 21.59
CA ARG A 4 -4.97 -4.79 21.69
C ARG A 4 -5.68 -4.46 20.36
N ASN A 5 -4.95 -4.34 19.25
CA ASN A 5 -5.51 -4.09 17.91
C ASN A 5 -5.28 -5.21 16.88
N ALA A 6 -4.39 -6.17 17.15
CA ALA A 6 -3.91 -7.13 16.16
C ALA A 6 -5.00 -8.04 15.55
N MET A 7 -6.13 -8.24 16.24
CA MET A 7 -7.21 -9.11 15.73
C MET A 7 -8.28 -8.37 14.91
N ARG A 8 -8.30 -7.02 14.92
CA ARG A 8 -9.17 -6.21 14.04
C ARG A 8 -8.44 -5.82 12.75
N GLU A 9 -7.13 -5.58 12.84
CA GLU A 9 -6.28 -5.31 11.66
C GLU A 9 -6.03 -6.57 10.83
N ALA A 10 -5.88 -7.75 11.45
CA ALA A 10 -5.70 -9.00 10.70
C ALA A 10 -6.94 -9.37 9.85
N ILE A 11 -8.14 -8.91 10.20
CA ILE A 11 -9.35 -9.15 9.40
C ILE A 11 -9.40 -8.27 8.15
N LEU A 12 -8.72 -7.11 8.15
CA LEU A 12 -8.58 -6.25 6.97
C LEU A 12 -7.47 -6.72 6.01
N LEU A 13 -6.50 -7.48 6.52
CA LEU A 13 -5.38 -8.01 5.73
C LEU A 13 -5.68 -9.35 5.03
N GLU A 14 -6.75 -10.06 5.41
CA GLU A 14 -6.98 -11.45 4.98
C GLU A 14 -8.24 -11.67 4.14
N VAL A 15 -8.88 -10.59 3.66
CA VAL A 15 -9.96 -10.70 2.67
C VAL A 15 -9.67 -9.77 1.52
N CYS A 16 -8.82 -10.24 0.61
CA CYS A 16 -9.05 -10.28 -0.82
C CYS A 16 -7.70 -10.50 -1.51
N ASP A 17 -7.67 -11.28 -2.58
CA ASP A 17 -6.61 -11.26 -3.59
C ASP A 17 -6.52 -9.89 -4.33
N ALA A 18 -6.88 -8.76 -3.67
CA ALA A 18 -7.20 -7.46 -4.30
C ALA A 18 -6.29 -6.29 -3.88
N GLY A 19 -5.16 -6.55 -3.22
CA GLY A 19 -4.17 -5.53 -2.87
C GLY A 19 -4.17 -5.10 -1.40
N ILE A 20 -3.33 -4.11 -1.07
CA ILE A 20 -3.02 -3.71 0.31
C ILE A 20 -3.15 -2.19 0.46
N ALA A 21 -3.81 -1.76 1.55
CA ALA A 21 -3.92 -0.36 1.93
C ALA A 21 -3.02 -0.03 3.14
N PHE A 22 -2.14 0.96 2.98
CA PHE A 22 -1.19 1.40 4.01
C PHE A 22 -1.64 2.72 4.63
N LEU A 23 -2.07 2.66 5.89
CA LEU A 23 -2.43 3.84 6.68
C LEU A 23 -1.19 4.49 7.31
N PRO A 24 -1.23 5.79 7.70
CA PRO A 24 -0.13 6.44 8.39
C PRO A 24 0.36 5.62 9.59
N GLY A 25 1.64 5.26 9.58
CA GLY A 25 2.24 4.34 10.52
C GLY A 25 3.73 4.62 10.71
N SER A 26 4.41 3.82 11.52
CA SER A 26 5.83 4.06 11.84
C SER A 26 6.78 3.33 10.89
N ALA A 27 8.06 3.18 11.27
CA ALA A 27 9.07 2.47 10.49
C ALA A 27 8.66 1.05 10.06
N GLY A 28 7.83 0.36 10.85
CA GLY A 28 7.30 -0.96 10.47
C GLY A 28 6.43 -0.88 9.20
N THR A 29 5.51 0.09 9.15
CA THR A 29 4.66 0.32 7.97
C THR A 29 5.49 0.76 6.76
N ALA A 30 6.54 1.55 6.97
CA ALA A 30 7.47 1.88 5.89
C ALA A 30 8.16 0.63 5.33
N GLN A 31 8.60 -0.29 6.21
CA GLN A 31 9.20 -1.55 5.79
C GLN A 31 8.21 -2.39 4.98
N GLU A 32 6.96 -2.52 5.44
CA GLU A 32 5.90 -3.26 4.75
C GLU A 32 5.66 -2.71 3.34
N ILE A 33 5.54 -1.38 3.18
CA ILE A 33 5.41 -0.72 1.87
C ILE A 33 6.52 -1.16 0.92
N PHE A 34 7.78 -1.14 1.36
CA PHE A 34 8.90 -1.45 0.47
C PHE A 34 9.14 -2.96 0.32
N GLN A 35 8.64 -3.78 1.23
CA GLN A 35 8.60 -5.22 1.06
C GLN A 35 7.64 -5.59 -0.08
N ASP A 36 6.40 -5.08 -0.03
CA ASP A 36 5.40 -5.34 -1.07
C ASP A 36 5.78 -4.69 -2.41
N ALA A 37 6.39 -3.51 -2.39
CA ALA A 37 6.93 -2.89 -3.60
C ALA A 37 8.00 -3.77 -4.27
N CYS A 38 8.85 -4.43 -3.48
CA CYS A 38 9.87 -5.33 -4.00
C CYS A 38 9.23 -6.55 -4.67
N GLU A 39 8.22 -7.16 -4.03
CA GLU A 39 7.47 -8.28 -4.61
C GLU A 39 6.81 -7.89 -5.93
N ASN A 40 6.09 -6.76 -5.96
CA ASN A 40 5.44 -6.23 -7.16
C ASN A 40 6.41 -5.84 -8.28
N PHE A 41 7.60 -5.35 -7.93
CA PHE A 41 8.62 -4.95 -8.92
C PHE A 41 9.12 -6.15 -9.75
N TYR A 42 9.20 -7.33 -9.12
CA TYR A 42 9.65 -8.57 -9.76
C TYR A 42 8.50 -9.49 -10.19
N ALA A 43 7.25 -9.13 -9.93
CA ALA A 43 6.08 -9.89 -10.33
C ALA A 43 5.83 -9.80 -11.84
N ASP A 44 5.28 -10.88 -12.40
CA ASP A 44 4.66 -10.84 -13.73
C ASP A 44 3.40 -9.93 -13.69
N GLU A 45 3.01 -9.37 -14.83
CA GLU A 45 1.85 -8.45 -14.94
C GLU A 45 0.57 -9.00 -14.31
N SER A 46 0.30 -10.31 -14.44
CA SER A 46 -0.89 -10.96 -13.89
C SER A 46 -0.86 -11.14 -12.36
N SER A 47 0.28 -10.93 -11.74
CA SER A 47 0.55 -11.20 -10.32
C SER A 47 0.80 -9.94 -9.50
N VAL A 48 0.76 -8.76 -10.15
CA VAL A 48 0.88 -7.47 -9.47
C VAL A 48 -0.35 -7.24 -8.60
N ALA A 49 -0.12 -6.99 -7.31
CA ALA A 49 -1.15 -6.65 -6.35
C ALA A 49 -1.26 -5.12 -6.19
N PRO A 50 -2.47 -4.53 -6.14
CA PRO A 50 -2.65 -3.12 -5.85
C PRO A 50 -2.02 -2.68 -4.53
N MET A 51 -1.39 -1.52 -4.50
CA MET A 51 -0.80 -0.89 -3.32
C MET A 51 -1.38 0.52 -3.15
N VAL A 52 -2.10 0.77 -2.06
CA VAL A 52 -2.78 2.04 -1.83
C VAL A 52 -2.27 2.69 -0.55
N LEU A 53 -1.53 3.79 -0.67
CA LEU A 53 -1.10 4.58 0.48
C LEU A 53 -2.21 5.60 0.81
N VAL A 54 -2.65 5.65 2.07
CA VAL A 54 -3.67 6.59 2.55
C VAL A 54 -3.01 7.68 3.38
N GLY A 55 -3.35 8.94 3.09
CA GLY A 55 -2.82 10.11 3.79
C GLY A 55 -1.70 10.76 3.01
N ARG A 56 -2.04 11.48 1.94
CA ARG A 56 -1.11 12.15 1.02
C ARG A 56 -0.01 12.91 1.73
N ARG A 57 -0.39 13.89 2.57
CA ARG A 57 0.56 14.72 3.32
C ARG A 57 1.55 13.88 4.11
N TYR A 58 1.07 12.84 4.79
CA TYR A 58 1.93 12.00 5.61
C TYR A 58 3.01 11.31 4.75
N TRP A 59 2.60 10.70 3.65
CA TRP A 59 3.50 9.93 2.78
C TRP A 59 4.32 10.77 1.81
N THR A 60 4.07 12.07 1.69
CA THR A 60 4.86 13.00 0.86
C THR A 60 5.72 13.98 1.66
N GLU A 61 5.34 14.31 2.90
CA GLU A 61 5.98 15.34 3.71
C GLU A 61 6.53 14.80 5.03
N ASP A 62 5.70 14.15 5.85
CA ASP A 62 6.08 13.77 7.23
C ASP A 62 7.00 12.53 7.25
N MET A 63 6.64 11.49 6.49
CA MET A 63 7.44 10.29 6.27
C MET A 63 7.41 9.95 4.76
N PRO A 64 8.31 10.54 3.96
CA PRO A 64 8.17 10.63 2.51
C PRO A 64 8.49 9.30 1.77
N ALA A 65 7.69 8.26 2.00
CA ALA A 65 7.81 6.99 1.30
C ALA A 65 7.29 7.06 -0.14
N TRP A 66 6.27 7.88 -0.41
CA TRP A 66 5.62 7.98 -1.71
C TRP A 66 6.56 8.40 -2.85
N PRO A 67 7.41 9.44 -2.71
CA PRO A 67 8.30 9.85 -3.78
C PRO A 67 9.22 8.72 -4.26
N LEU A 68 9.75 7.92 -3.32
CA LEU A 68 10.62 6.79 -3.65
C LEU A 68 9.82 5.65 -4.27
N LEU A 69 8.68 5.27 -3.69
CA LEU A 69 7.81 4.22 -4.22
C LEU A 69 7.40 4.51 -5.68
N ARG A 70 7.02 5.76 -5.98
CA ARG A 70 6.67 6.19 -7.34
C ARG A 70 7.84 6.07 -8.32
N GLN A 71 9.08 6.31 -7.88
CA GLN A 71 10.26 6.13 -8.72
C GLN A 71 10.58 4.66 -8.97
N ILE A 72 10.39 3.80 -7.96
CA ILE A 72 10.55 2.34 -8.10
C ILE A 72 9.53 1.78 -9.10
N ALA A 73 8.28 2.23 -9.00
CA ALA A 73 7.20 1.73 -9.84
C ALA A 73 7.28 2.19 -11.31
N HIS A 74 7.90 3.35 -11.58
CA HIS A 74 7.90 3.97 -12.90
C HIS A 74 8.51 3.07 -14.00
N GLY A 75 7.73 2.79 -15.04
CA GLY A 75 8.11 1.95 -16.17
C GLY A 75 8.00 0.45 -15.91
N HIS A 76 7.44 0.04 -14.76
CA HIS A 76 7.23 -1.36 -14.39
C HIS A 76 5.74 -1.73 -14.40
N PRO A 77 5.40 -3.04 -14.53
CA PRO A 77 4.02 -3.53 -14.42
C PRO A 77 3.24 -3.04 -13.19
N MET A 78 3.93 -2.75 -12.09
CA MET A 78 3.33 -2.25 -10.86
C MET A 78 2.89 -0.78 -10.90
N GLU A 79 3.38 0.03 -11.86
CA GLU A 79 3.05 1.46 -11.94
C GLU A 79 1.55 1.77 -11.86
N PRO A 80 0.67 1.15 -12.67
CA PRO A 80 -0.77 1.41 -12.60
C PRO A 80 -1.43 0.92 -11.31
N ALA A 81 -0.78 0.04 -10.55
CA ALA A 81 -1.31 -0.59 -9.34
C ALA A 81 -0.93 0.17 -8.06
N VAL A 82 -0.11 1.22 -8.16
CA VAL A 82 0.37 2.01 -7.02
C VAL A 82 -0.39 3.32 -6.93
N HIS A 83 -1.09 3.53 -5.81
CA HIS A 83 -1.98 4.67 -5.59
C HIS A 83 -1.66 5.45 -4.32
N LEU A 84 -1.93 6.75 -4.34
CA LEU A 84 -1.89 7.63 -3.18
C LEU A 84 -3.20 8.41 -3.06
N VAL A 85 -3.91 8.18 -1.97
CA VAL A 85 -5.23 8.73 -1.69
C VAL A 85 -5.24 9.49 -0.36
N ASP A 86 -6.27 10.29 -0.13
CA ASP A 86 -6.42 11.10 1.07
C ASP A 86 -7.26 10.39 2.13
N THR A 87 -8.19 9.51 1.74
CA THR A 87 -9.08 8.81 2.68
C THR A 87 -9.19 7.30 2.47
N VAL A 88 -9.71 6.61 3.50
CA VAL A 88 -9.96 5.16 3.46
C VAL A 88 -11.09 4.83 2.49
N GLU A 89 -12.06 5.72 2.31
CA GLU A 89 -13.17 5.56 1.37
C GLU A 89 -12.66 5.56 -0.09
N GLU A 90 -11.70 6.43 -0.41
CA GLU A 90 -11.03 6.45 -1.72
C GLU A 90 -10.26 5.15 -1.94
N ALA A 91 -9.58 4.63 -0.92
CA ALA A 91 -8.90 3.33 -0.99
C ALA A 91 -9.90 2.19 -1.23
N ALA A 92 -11.02 2.16 -0.49
CA ALA A 92 -12.05 1.14 -0.66
C ALA A 92 -12.69 1.18 -2.05
N ALA A 93 -12.86 2.37 -2.64
CA ALA A 93 -13.37 2.53 -3.99
C ALA A 93 -12.43 1.92 -5.04
N LEU A 94 -11.11 2.04 -4.86
CA LEU A 94 -10.11 1.41 -5.73
C LEU A 94 -10.12 -0.11 -5.62
N MET A 95 -10.30 -0.65 -4.42
CA MET A 95 -10.27 -2.10 -4.16
C MET A 95 -11.58 -2.82 -4.55
N SER A 96 -12.69 -2.09 -4.64
CA SER A 96 -14.00 -2.64 -5.02
C SER A 96 -14.28 -2.61 -6.53
N GLY A 97 -13.38 -1.99 -7.31
CA GLY A 97 -13.56 -1.74 -8.75
C GLY A 97 -12.92 -2.76 -9.69
N GLY A 98 -12.53 -3.94 -9.18
CA GLY A 98 -11.97 -5.06 -9.96
C GLY A 98 -13.01 -6.03 -10.49
#